data_AF-A0A2T4DDQ8-F1
#
_entry.id   AF-A0A2T4DDQ8-F1
#
_cell.length_a   1.000
_cell.length_b   1.000
_cell.length_c   1.000
_cell.angle_alpha   90.00
_cell.angle_beta   90.00
_cell.angle_gamma   90.00
#
_symmetry.space_group_name_H-M   'P 1'
#
loop_
_entity.id
_entity.type
_entity.pdbx_description
1 polymer ?
#
loop_
_entity_poly.entity_id
_entity_poly.type
_entity_poly.pdbx_seq_one_letter_code
_entity_poly.pdbx_strand_id
1 'polypeptide(L)'
;EGATGVQDDVFGSIIKSPIDLVVGHARAFELTLPNYITNASEFYEITGFMMGKIDDMGLSYYEPYEVAGYSAYHQFPIYHRGWITTTYLTQRYAYMQNVSSGMMDSNPLSTLTPIEYVEKYIDFGLASNAKSLVEEVCKQLLAVSENVSFTNAASELSEERLNYFLNAFLSTFQIDQDPEGAWTTRWTNGVDRETVVRQLQDLFNSVFQSPEYQLM
;
A
#
# COMPACT_ATOMS: atom_id res chain seq x y z
N GLU A 1 -10.80 14.67 31.06
CA GLU A 1 -12.07 13.98 31.38
C GLU A 1 -13.01 14.18 30.21
N GLY A 2 -13.19 13.14 29.38
CA GLY A 2 -14.08 13.18 28.22
C GLY A 2 -15.53 13.12 28.66
N ALA A 3 -16.36 14.02 28.16
CA ALA A 3 -17.78 14.05 28.43
C ALA A 3 -18.45 12.77 27.92
N THR A 4 -19.25 12.15 28.78
CA THR A 4 -20.06 10.97 28.49
C THR A 4 -21.08 11.34 27.40
N GLY A 5 -20.94 10.81 26.18
CA GLY A 5 -21.96 11.03 25.14
C GLY A 5 -21.56 10.88 23.67
N VAL A 6 -20.29 10.65 23.33
CA VAL A 6 -19.90 10.32 21.96
C VAL A 6 -19.18 8.98 22.00
N GLN A 7 -19.83 7.92 21.50
CA GLN A 7 -19.24 6.59 21.30
C GLN A 7 -18.40 6.50 20.02
N ASP A 8 -18.08 7.66 19.42
CA ASP A 8 -17.26 7.74 18.22
C ASP A 8 -15.83 8.11 18.64
N ASP A 9 -15.02 7.08 18.90
CA ASP A 9 -13.57 7.18 19.11
C ASP A 9 -12.80 7.25 17.77
N VAL A 10 -13.48 7.58 16.67
CA VAL A 10 -12.83 7.78 15.37
C VAL A 10 -12.08 9.11 15.38
N PHE A 11 -10.78 9.04 15.65
CA PHE A 11 -9.87 10.16 15.45
C PHE A 11 -9.73 10.45 13.95
N GLY A 12 -9.72 11.74 13.58
CA GLY A 12 -9.51 12.13 12.18
C GLY A 12 -8.11 11.69 11.70
N SER A 13 -8.06 11.08 10.51
CA SER A 13 -6.81 10.63 9.91
C SER A 13 -6.11 11.74 9.11
N ILE A 14 -4.78 11.63 9.02
CA ILE A 14 -3.94 12.60 8.30
C ILE A 14 -3.51 11.99 6.98
N ILE A 15 -3.49 12.79 5.92
CA ILE A 15 -2.96 12.35 4.63
C ILE A 15 -1.44 12.20 4.74
N LYS A 16 -0.92 11.01 4.42
CA LYS A 16 0.52 10.73 4.37
C LYS A 16 1.22 11.75 3.48
N SER A 17 2.30 12.34 3.99
CA SER A 17 3.19 13.13 3.13
C SER A 17 3.86 12.22 2.09
N PRO A 18 4.37 12.77 0.97
CA PRO A 18 5.10 11.98 -0.02
C PRO A 18 6.23 11.13 0.56
N ILE A 19 6.98 11.67 1.53
CA ILE A 19 8.05 10.92 2.20
C ILE A 19 7.50 9.79 3.08
N ASP A 20 6.41 10.01 3.83
CA ASP A 20 5.80 8.96 4.64
C ASP A 20 5.27 7.81 3.77
N LEU A 21 4.75 8.13 2.58
CA LEU A 21 4.27 7.14 1.63
C LEU A 21 5.42 6.28 1.08
N VAL A 22 6.46 6.92 0.56
CA VAL A 22 7.61 6.24 -0.08
C VAL A 22 8.45 5.46 0.93
N VAL A 23 8.82 6.10 2.05
CA VAL A 23 9.63 5.47 3.09
C VAL A 23 8.81 4.43 3.88
N GLY A 24 7.53 4.70 4.14
CA GLY A 24 6.64 3.76 4.79
C GLY A 24 6.48 2.48 3.99
N HIS A 25 6.29 2.60 2.66
CA HIS A 25 6.26 1.45 1.76
C HIS A 25 7.60 0.71 1.72
N ALA A 26 8.71 1.44 1.52
CA ALA A 26 10.05 0.86 1.50
C ALA A 26 10.36 0.06 2.78
N ARG A 27 9.93 0.55 3.95
CA ARG A 27 10.07 -0.17 5.22
C ARG A 27 9.18 -1.41 5.28
N ALA A 28 7.91 -1.30 4.89
CA ALA A 28 6.96 -2.42 4.93
C ALA A 28 7.39 -3.59 4.03
N PHE A 29 8.01 -3.28 2.88
CA PHE A 29 8.49 -4.27 1.91
C PHE A 29 9.99 -4.52 1.97
N GLU A 30 10.62 -4.19 3.10
CA GLU A 30 12.03 -4.46 3.40
C GLU A 30 13.01 -4.08 2.28
N LEU A 31 12.88 -2.84 1.76
CA LEU A 31 13.84 -2.30 0.81
C LEU A 31 15.26 -2.43 1.37
N THR A 32 16.10 -3.16 0.67
CA THR A 32 17.52 -3.30 1.03
C THR A 32 18.33 -2.20 0.36
N LEU A 33 18.93 -1.32 1.18
CA LEU A 33 19.85 -0.30 0.68
C LEU A 33 21.29 -0.83 0.67
N PRO A 34 22.06 -0.62 -0.41
CA PRO A 34 23.47 -0.98 -0.46
C PRO A 34 24.28 -0.14 0.53
N ASN A 35 25.42 -0.66 0.97
CA ASN A 35 26.27 0.04 1.91
C ASN A 35 26.90 1.28 1.25
N TYR A 36 26.63 2.46 1.80
CA TYR A 36 27.07 3.75 1.25
C TYR A 36 28.59 3.95 1.21
N ILE A 37 29.38 3.17 1.98
CA ILE A 37 30.85 3.22 1.97
C ILE A 37 31.40 2.31 0.87
N THR A 38 30.91 1.08 0.76
CA THR A 38 31.47 0.08 -0.16
C THR A 38 30.84 0.12 -1.55
N ASN A 39 29.60 0.59 -1.68
CA ASN A 39 28.87 0.70 -2.94
C ASN A 39 28.04 1.98 -2.99
N ALA A 40 28.75 3.12 -2.96
CA ALA A 40 28.14 4.45 -2.95
C ALA A 40 27.29 4.74 -4.21
N SER A 41 27.72 4.25 -5.39
CA SER A 41 27.03 4.54 -6.66
C SER A 41 25.59 4.01 -6.65
N GLU A 42 25.42 2.73 -6.31
CA GLU A 42 24.10 2.11 -6.26
C GLU A 42 23.24 2.69 -5.12
N PHE A 43 23.86 3.07 -4.00
CA PHE A 43 23.17 3.76 -2.90
C PHE A 43 22.55 5.08 -3.36
N TYR A 44 23.32 5.91 -4.06
CA TYR A 44 22.85 7.21 -4.56
C TYR A 44 21.87 7.07 -5.73
N GLU A 45 21.97 6.01 -6.53
CA GLU A 45 20.98 5.71 -7.57
C GLU A 45 19.61 5.39 -6.96
N ILE A 46 19.57 4.49 -5.97
CA ILE A 46 18.32 4.10 -5.28
C ILE A 46 17.73 5.30 -4.52
N THR A 47 18.53 5.98 -3.70
CA THR A 47 18.04 7.11 -2.90
C THR A 47 17.66 8.30 -3.77
N GLY A 48 18.38 8.55 -4.87
CA GLY A 48 18.02 9.54 -5.88
C GLY A 48 16.69 9.22 -6.57
N PHE A 49 16.45 7.96 -6.92
CA PHE A 49 15.16 7.52 -7.45
C PHE A 49 14.01 7.79 -6.45
N MET A 50 14.19 7.41 -5.19
CA MET A 50 13.20 7.68 -4.14
C MET A 50 12.95 9.19 -3.96
N MET A 51 14.00 10.00 -3.91
CA MET A 51 13.90 11.45 -3.81
C MET A 51 13.15 12.06 -5.00
N GLY A 52 13.44 11.60 -6.23
CA GLY A 52 12.72 12.02 -7.43
C GLY A 52 11.22 11.70 -7.34
N LYS A 53 10.85 10.52 -6.81
CA LYS A 53 9.44 10.16 -6.62
C LYS A 53 8.75 10.98 -5.55
N ILE A 54 9.46 11.36 -4.49
CA ILE A 54 8.96 12.26 -3.44
C ILE A 54 8.71 13.66 -4.03
N ASP A 55 9.61 14.15 -4.89
CA ASP A 55 9.47 15.43 -5.60
C ASP A 55 8.31 15.42 -6.60
N ASP A 56 8.18 14.36 -7.41
CA ASP A 56 7.05 14.14 -8.34
C ASP A 56 5.68 14.26 -7.64
N MET A 57 5.62 13.90 -6.35
CA MET A 57 4.43 13.93 -5.50
C MET A 57 4.24 15.26 -4.74
N GLY A 58 5.07 16.27 -5.00
CA GLY A 58 4.91 17.63 -4.47
C GLY A 58 5.71 17.95 -3.22
N LEU A 59 6.70 17.12 -2.85
CA LEU A 59 7.62 17.41 -1.75
C LEU A 59 9.06 17.52 -2.28
N SER A 60 9.50 18.74 -2.58
CA SER A 60 10.90 18.98 -2.96
C SER A 60 11.81 18.91 -1.74
N TYR A 61 12.27 17.70 -1.41
CA TYR A 61 12.95 17.39 -0.15
C TYR A 61 14.27 18.18 -0.01
N TYR A 62 14.45 18.81 1.16
CA TYR A 62 15.53 19.78 1.47
C TYR A 62 15.48 21.13 0.75
N GLU A 63 14.48 21.38 -0.09
CA GLU A 63 14.32 22.65 -0.80
C GLU A 63 12.93 23.28 -0.54
N PRO A 64 12.60 23.63 0.72
CA PRO A 64 11.34 24.31 1.00
C PRO A 64 11.33 25.72 0.39
N TYR A 65 10.22 26.08 -0.23
CA TYR A 65 10.04 27.40 -0.86
C TYR A 65 9.94 28.55 0.16
N GLU A 66 9.40 28.28 1.35
CA GLU A 66 9.21 29.28 2.40
C GLU A 66 10.08 29.00 3.62
N VAL A 67 10.35 30.06 4.40
CA VAL A 67 11.06 29.97 5.68
C VAL A 67 10.31 29.10 6.69
N ALA A 68 8.98 29.02 6.58
CA ALA A 68 8.13 28.18 7.42
C ALA A 68 8.12 26.69 6.99
N GLY A 69 8.78 26.34 5.88
CA GLY A 69 8.82 24.99 5.35
C GLY A 69 7.77 24.75 4.25
N TYR A 70 7.17 23.56 4.26
CA TYR A 70 6.14 23.20 3.28
C TYR A 70 4.76 23.56 3.80
N SER A 71 3.97 24.23 2.96
CA SER A 71 2.63 24.72 3.29
C SER A 71 1.71 23.64 3.86
N ALA A 72 1.82 22.40 3.40
CA ALA A 72 0.99 21.30 3.88
C ALA A 72 1.25 20.90 5.36
N TYR A 73 2.33 21.37 5.98
CA TYR A 73 2.57 21.17 7.42
C TYR A 73 2.00 22.29 8.32
N HIS A 74 1.75 23.50 7.80
CA HIS A 74 1.42 24.65 8.66
C HIS A 74 0.34 25.60 8.11
N GLN A 75 0.05 25.58 6.80
CA GLN A 75 -0.78 26.59 6.16
C GLN A 75 -2.27 26.30 6.34
N PHE A 76 -2.95 27.13 7.14
CA PHE A 76 -4.40 27.18 7.18
C PHE A 76 -4.97 27.76 5.86
N PRO A 77 -6.09 27.24 5.32
CA PRO A 77 -6.90 26.12 5.82
C PRO A 77 -6.51 24.74 5.27
N ILE A 78 -5.46 24.66 4.47
CA ILE A 78 -5.17 23.51 3.59
C ILE A 78 -4.50 22.36 4.36
N TYR A 79 -3.46 22.65 5.16
CA TYR A 79 -2.68 21.65 5.91
C TYR A 79 -2.36 20.40 5.07
N HIS A 80 -2.42 19.20 5.67
CA HIS A 80 -2.08 17.92 5.04
C HIS A 80 -2.86 17.62 3.75
N ARG A 81 -3.98 18.32 3.50
CA ARG A 81 -4.72 18.21 2.23
C ARG A 81 -3.92 18.75 1.04
N GLY A 82 -2.91 19.58 1.28
CA GLY A 82 -1.98 20.06 0.27
C GLY A 82 -1.12 18.95 -0.35
N TRP A 83 -1.00 17.79 0.30
CA TRP A 83 -0.27 16.62 -0.24
C TRP A 83 -1.02 15.87 -1.35
N ILE A 84 -2.31 16.19 -1.56
CA ILE A 84 -3.13 15.55 -2.59
C ILE A 84 -3.71 16.62 -3.51
N THR A 85 -3.26 16.60 -4.75
CA THR A 85 -3.87 17.25 -5.90
C THR A 85 -4.17 16.18 -6.95
N THR A 86 -4.92 16.51 -8.01
CA THR A 86 -5.16 15.56 -9.11
C THR A 86 -3.86 15.05 -9.72
N THR A 87 -2.87 15.92 -9.88
CA THR A 87 -1.54 15.56 -10.39
C THR A 87 -0.76 14.69 -9.41
N TYR A 88 -0.68 15.08 -8.13
CA TYR A 88 0.08 14.30 -7.15
C TYR A 88 -0.54 12.94 -6.88
N LEU A 89 -1.87 12.83 -6.93
CA LEU A 89 -2.56 11.55 -6.78
C LEU A 89 -2.18 10.56 -7.89
N THR A 90 -2.12 11.02 -9.14
CA THR A 90 -1.66 10.19 -10.26
C THR A 90 -0.23 9.71 -10.05
N GLN A 91 0.67 10.57 -9.58
CA GLN A 91 2.07 10.18 -9.30
C GLN A 91 2.18 9.16 -8.16
N ARG A 92 1.37 9.31 -7.11
CA ARG A 92 1.29 8.35 -5.99
C ARG A 92 0.85 6.97 -6.48
N TYR A 93 -0.19 6.90 -7.31
CA TYR A 93 -0.67 5.63 -7.88
C TYR A 93 0.33 5.01 -8.85
N ALA A 94 0.95 5.83 -9.70
CA ALA A 94 2.01 5.38 -10.59
C ALA A 94 3.16 4.77 -9.79
N TYR A 95 3.64 5.44 -8.75
CA TYR A 95 4.68 4.88 -7.88
C TYR A 95 4.28 3.54 -7.26
N MET A 96 3.07 3.45 -6.68
CA MET A 96 2.57 2.20 -6.07
C MET A 96 2.45 1.05 -7.07
N GLN A 97 2.01 1.33 -8.29
CA GLN A 97 1.96 0.35 -9.36
C GLN A 97 3.36 -0.13 -9.77
N ASN A 98 4.36 0.77 -9.80
CA ASN A 98 5.72 0.41 -10.18
C ASN A 98 6.39 -0.50 -9.14
N VAL A 99 6.21 -0.21 -7.85
CA VAL A 99 6.82 -1.01 -6.77
C VAL A 99 6.14 -2.37 -6.58
N SER A 100 4.83 -2.48 -6.79
CA SER A 100 4.09 -3.75 -6.64
C SER A 100 4.28 -4.72 -7.80
N SER A 101 4.37 -4.18 -9.02
CA SER A 101 4.37 -4.99 -10.24
C SER A 101 5.77 -5.47 -10.60
N GLY A 102 6.82 -4.77 -10.14
CA GLY A 102 8.20 -5.03 -10.57
C GLY A 102 8.40 -4.86 -12.08
N MET A 103 7.44 -4.23 -12.79
CA MET A 103 7.33 -4.26 -14.27
C MET A 103 8.16 -3.21 -15.00
N MET A 104 9.04 -2.47 -14.31
CA MET A 104 10.05 -1.68 -15.01
C MET A 104 11.39 -2.41 -14.96
N ASP A 105 11.93 -2.71 -16.14
CA ASP A 105 13.32 -3.17 -16.36
C ASP A 105 14.39 -2.26 -15.72
N SER A 106 13.99 -1.11 -15.17
CA SER A 106 14.84 -0.09 -14.56
C SER A 106 14.34 0.40 -13.19
N ASN A 107 13.56 -0.39 -12.44
CA ASN A 107 13.30 -0.07 -11.03
C ASN A 107 14.52 -0.51 -10.19
N PRO A 108 15.32 0.43 -9.63
CA PRO A 108 16.48 0.05 -8.84
C PRO A 108 16.08 -0.47 -7.44
N LEU A 109 14.79 -0.40 -7.07
CA LEU A 109 14.31 -0.83 -5.77
C LEU A 109 14.21 -2.36 -5.70
N SER A 110 15.10 -2.97 -4.92
CA SER A 110 14.98 -4.36 -4.50
C SER A 110 14.10 -4.44 -3.24
N THR A 111 12.79 -4.57 -3.46
CA THR A 111 11.76 -4.77 -2.42
C THR A 111 11.14 -6.15 -2.53
N LEU A 112 10.54 -6.64 -1.44
CA LEU A 112 9.72 -7.85 -1.49
C LEU A 112 8.58 -7.69 -2.50
N THR A 113 8.39 -8.70 -3.35
CA THR A 113 7.20 -8.79 -4.19
C THR A 113 5.96 -9.12 -3.34
N PRO A 114 4.73 -8.84 -3.83
CA PRO A 114 3.50 -9.17 -3.10
C PRO A 114 3.42 -10.64 -2.65
N ILE A 115 3.93 -11.56 -3.46
CA ILE A 115 3.92 -12.96 -3.08
C ILE A 115 4.96 -13.30 -2.00
N GLU A 116 6.19 -12.77 -2.10
CA GLU A 116 7.20 -12.95 -1.06
C GLU A 116 6.74 -12.34 0.27
N TYR A 117 6.01 -11.21 0.20
CA TYR A 117 5.38 -10.61 1.36
C TYR A 117 4.36 -11.55 2.01
N VAL A 118 3.42 -12.11 1.23
CA VAL A 118 2.39 -13.04 1.75
C VAL A 118 3.05 -14.31 2.30
N GLU A 119 3.99 -14.92 1.58
CA GLU A 119 4.70 -16.13 2.03
C GLU A 119 5.52 -15.90 3.31
N LYS A 120 5.97 -14.67 3.56
CA LYS A 120 6.77 -14.32 4.74
C LYS A 120 5.94 -13.91 5.96
N TYR A 121 4.86 -13.15 5.76
CA TYR A 121 4.13 -12.48 6.84
C TYR A 121 2.74 -13.02 7.12
N ILE A 122 2.19 -13.86 6.26
CA ILE A 122 0.83 -14.40 6.39
C ILE A 122 0.91 -15.93 6.50
N ASP A 123 0.17 -16.50 7.45
CA ASP A 123 0.07 -17.96 7.61
C ASP A 123 -0.45 -18.61 6.32
N PHE A 124 0.18 -19.72 5.92
CA PHE A 124 -0.15 -20.40 4.67
C PHE A 124 -1.59 -20.90 4.62
N GLY A 125 -2.10 -21.42 5.75
CA GLY A 125 -3.47 -21.91 5.86
C GLY A 125 -4.47 -20.76 5.76
N LEU A 126 -4.16 -19.62 6.37
CA LEU A 126 -4.98 -18.41 6.25
C LEU A 126 -4.97 -17.88 4.81
N ALA A 127 -3.80 -17.77 4.19
CA ALA A 127 -3.64 -17.27 2.82
C ALA A 127 -4.37 -18.13 1.77
N SER A 128 -4.65 -19.40 2.08
CA SER A 128 -5.43 -20.28 1.20
C SER A 128 -6.88 -19.83 1.01
N ASN A 129 -7.46 -19.12 1.98
CA ASN A 129 -8.79 -18.53 1.85
C ASN A 129 -8.70 -17.09 1.35
N ALA A 130 -9.33 -16.81 0.20
CA ALA A 130 -9.23 -15.51 -0.44
C ALA A 130 -9.74 -14.35 0.44
N LYS A 131 -10.85 -14.55 1.16
CA LYS A 131 -11.42 -13.51 2.03
C LYS A 131 -10.55 -13.28 3.26
N SER A 132 -10.11 -14.35 3.92
CA SER A 132 -9.20 -14.22 5.07
C SER A 132 -7.90 -13.54 4.67
N LEU A 133 -7.36 -13.85 3.48
CA LEU A 133 -6.18 -13.16 2.96
C LEU A 133 -6.42 -11.66 2.77
N VAL A 134 -7.54 -11.26 2.17
CA VAL A 134 -7.90 -9.85 2.02
C VAL A 134 -8.01 -9.15 3.37
N GLU A 135 -8.63 -9.78 4.36
CA GLU A 135 -8.72 -9.24 5.72
C GLU A 135 -7.33 -8.99 6.32
N GLU A 136 -6.44 -9.99 6.29
CA GLU A 136 -5.10 -9.86 6.87
C GLU A 136 -4.21 -8.86 6.13
N VAL A 137 -4.28 -8.81 4.79
CA VAL A 137 -3.56 -7.80 4.00
C VAL A 137 -4.04 -6.40 4.37
N CYS A 138 -5.36 -6.20 4.54
CA CYS A 138 -5.90 -4.91 4.98
C CYS A 138 -5.39 -4.55 6.38
N LYS A 139 -5.47 -5.50 7.34
CA LYS A 139 -4.99 -5.33 8.73
C LYS A 139 -3.53 -4.90 8.81
N GLN A 140 -2.67 -5.47 7.96
CA GLN A 140 -1.24 -5.21 7.98
C GLN A 140 -0.83 -3.92 7.27
N LEU A 141 -1.57 -3.50 6.23
CA LEU A 141 -1.16 -2.39 5.35
C LEU A 141 -1.93 -1.08 5.56
N LEU A 142 -3.18 -1.14 6.02
CA LEU A 142 -4.04 0.04 6.17
C LEU A 142 -3.95 0.60 7.59
N ALA A 143 -3.84 1.91 7.71
CA ALA A 143 -4.07 2.57 8.98
C ALA A 143 -5.55 2.39 9.35
N VAL A 144 -5.87 2.12 10.63
CA VAL A 144 -7.24 1.96 11.13
C VAL A 144 -7.91 0.64 10.70
N SER A 145 -7.23 -0.49 10.89
CA SER A 145 -7.72 -1.79 10.45
C SER A 145 -7.50 -2.91 11.48
N GLU A 146 -7.62 -2.63 12.79
CA GLU A 146 -7.50 -3.69 13.80
C GLU A 146 -8.72 -4.64 13.77
N ASN A 147 -9.89 -4.12 13.41
CA ASN A 147 -11.13 -4.90 13.31
C ASN A 147 -11.66 -4.91 11.88
N VAL A 148 -10.98 -5.63 11.00
CA VAL A 148 -11.45 -5.89 9.63
C VAL A 148 -12.03 -7.29 9.54
N SER A 149 -13.30 -7.39 9.15
CA SER A 149 -13.91 -8.67 8.80
C SER A 149 -15.07 -8.55 7.81
N PHE A 150 -15.18 -9.51 6.89
CA PHE A 150 -16.34 -9.69 6.01
C PHE A 150 -17.62 -10.07 6.77
N THR A 151 -17.52 -10.56 8.01
CA THR A 151 -18.68 -11.14 8.75
C THR A 151 -19.13 -10.29 9.94
N ASN A 152 -18.32 -9.32 10.36
CA ASN A 152 -18.60 -8.49 11.52
C ASN A 152 -19.19 -7.15 11.07
N ALA A 153 -20.42 -6.86 11.48
CA ALA A 153 -21.06 -5.57 11.20
C ALA A 153 -20.36 -4.37 11.88
N ALA A 154 -19.50 -4.62 12.87
CA ALA A 154 -18.64 -3.61 13.50
C ALA A 154 -17.26 -3.49 12.83
N SER A 155 -17.07 -4.06 11.64
CA SER A 155 -15.84 -3.91 10.87
C SER A 155 -15.58 -2.45 10.52
N GLU A 156 -14.33 -2.02 10.64
CA GLU A 156 -13.89 -0.65 10.32
C GLU A 156 -13.97 -0.37 8.81
N LEU A 157 -13.76 -1.42 8.00
CA LEU A 157 -13.99 -1.39 6.57
C LEU A 157 -15.37 -1.97 6.24
N SER A 158 -16.11 -1.27 5.37
CA SER A 158 -17.41 -1.73 4.92
C SER A 158 -17.30 -3.00 4.07
N GLU A 159 -18.39 -3.78 4.04
CA GLU A 159 -18.45 -5.00 3.23
C GLU A 159 -18.24 -4.69 1.74
N GLU A 160 -18.76 -3.58 1.23
CA GLU A 160 -18.56 -3.14 -0.15
C GLU A 160 -17.09 -2.87 -0.46
N ARG A 161 -16.35 -2.29 0.50
CA ARG A 161 -14.92 -2.02 0.34
C ARG A 161 -14.12 -3.31 0.32
N LEU A 162 -14.42 -4.25 1.20
CA LEU A 162 -13.78 -5.56 1.22
C LEU A 162 -14.09 -6.38 -0.04
N ASN A 163 -15.34 -6.31 -0.52
CA ASN A 163 -15.74 -6.91 -1.78
C ASN A 163 -15.05 -6.25 -2.98
N TYR A 164 -14.77 -4.95 -2.94
CA TYR A 164 -13.97 -4.30 -3.99
C TYR A 164 -12.55 -4.90 -4.08
N PHE A 165 -11.87 -5.09 -2.95
CA PHE A 165 -10.55 -5.73 -2.93
C PHE A 165 -10.58 -7.19 -3.35
N LEU A 166 -11.59 -7.95 -2.88
CA LEU A 166 -11.77 -9.35 -3.28
C LEU A 166 -12.03 -9.49 -4.80
N ASN A 167 -12.83 -8.59 -5.36
CA ASN A 167 -13.08 -8.57 -6.81
C ASN A 167 -11.82 -8.21 -7.58
N ALA A 168 -11.06 -7.18 -7.16
CA ALA A 168 -9.79 -6.85 -7.80
C ALA A 168 -8.82 -8.04 -7.78
N PHE A 169 -8.69 -8.71 -6.64
CA PHE A 169 -7.86 -9.88 -6.43
C PHE A 169 -8.20 -11.06 -7.37
N LEU A 170 -9.48 -11.35 -7.56
CA LEU A 170 -9.93 -12.55 -8.29
C LEU A 170 -10.30 -12.28 -9.75
N SER A 171 -10.40 -11.01 -10.16
CA SER A 171 -10.87 -10.62 -11.50
C SER A 171 -9.87 -10.83 -12.64
N THR A 172 -8.58 -11.02 -12.35
CA THR A 172 -7.52 -11.17 -13.37
C THR A 172 -7.82 -12.30 -14.37
N PHE A 173 -8.55 -13.33 -13.91
CA PHE A 173 -8.96 -14.47 -14.73
C PHE A 173 -10.42 -14.82 -14.44
N GLN A 174 -11.36 -14.04 -14.99
CA GLN A 174 -12.80 -14.36 -15.00
C GLN A 174 -13.17 -15.59 -15.86
N ILE A 175 -12.24 -16.54 -15.99
CA ILE A 175 -12.39 -17.78 -16.74
C ILE A 175 -12.92 -18.88 -15.82
N ASP A 176 -12.61 -18.81 -14.52
CA ASP A 176 -13.02 -19.80 -13.54
C ASP A 176 -14.47 -19.59 -13.12
N GLN A 177 -15.26 -20.66 -13.16
CA GLN A 177 -16.65 -20.66 -12.69
C GLN A 177 -16.76 -20.40 -11.18
N ASP A 178 -15.71 -20.77 -10.42
CA ASP A 178 -15.55 -20.50 -8.99
C ASP A 178 -14.13 -19.93 -8.72
N PRO A 179 -13.97 -18.60 -8.76
CA PRO A 179 -12.66 -17.96 -8.56
C PRO A 179 -12.05 -18.17 -7.17
N GLU A 180 -12.87 -18.21 -6.10
CA GLU A 180 -12.39 -18.43 -4.73
C GLU A 180 -11.88 -19.87 -4.55
N GLY A 181 -12.61 -20.85 -5.07
CA GLY A 181 -12.18 -22.26 -5.08
C GLY A 181 -10.92 -22.49 -5.93
N ALA A 182 -10.83 -21.80 -7.07
CA ALA A 182 -9.66 -21.85 -7.94
C ALA A 182 -8.42 -21.25 -7.26
N TRP A 183 -8.53 -20.10 -6.58
CA TRP A 183 -7.47 -19.55 -5.74
C TRP A 183 -6.98 -20.57 -4.70
N THR A 184 -7.92 -21.12 -3.92
CA THR A 184 -7.61 -22.08 -2.84
C THR A 184 -6.81 -23.27 -3.37
N THR A 185 -7.21 -23.79 -4.54
CA THR A 185 -6.55 -24.91 -5.21
C THR A 185 -5.15 -24.54 -5.68
N ARG A 186 -4.98 -23.38 -6.31
CA ARG A 186 -3.68 -22.90 -6.82
C ARG A 186 -2.69 -22.67 -5.68
N TRP A 187 -3.12 -21.98 -4.63
CA TRP A 187 -2.30 -21.69 -3.46
C TRP A 187 -1.87 -22.97 -2.73
N THR A 188 -2.83 -23.84 -2.39
CA THR A 188 -2.57 -25.05 -1.60
C THR A 188 -1.68 -26.04 -2.33
N ASN A 189 -1.87 -26.20 -3.64
CA ASN A 189 -1.12 -27.17 -4.44
C ASN A 189 0.15 -26.58 -5.09
N GLY A 190 0.37 -25.26 -4.97
CA GLY A 190 1.51 -24.58 -5.60
C GLY A 190 1.49 -24.63 -7.13
N VAL A 191 0.31 -24.59 -7.76
CA VAL A 191 0.14 -24.65 -9.22
C VAL A 191 -0.20 -23.27 -9.80
N ASP A 192 -0.02 -23.10 -11.11
CA ASP A 192 -0.29 -21.85 -11.84
C ASP A 192 0.35 -20.61 -11.20
N ARG A 193 1.63 -20.72 -10.82
CA ARG A 193 2.34 -19.69 -10.05
C ARG A 193 2.28 -18.29 -10.68
N GLU A 194 2.31 -18.20 -12.00
CA GLU A 194 2.17 -16.93 -12.74
C GLU A 194 0.81 -16.26 -12.47
N THR A 195 -0.27 -17.05 -12.46
CA THR A 195 -1.63 -16.60 -12.12
C THR A 195 -1.68 -16.10 -10.67
N VAL A 196 -1.14 -16.89 -9.74
CA VAL A 196 -1.08 -16.54 -8.32
C VAL A 196 -0.35 -15.21 -8.10
N VAL A 197 0.81 -15.03 -8.76
CA VAL A 197 1.57 -13.77 -8.69
C VAL A 197 0.74 -12.59 -9.16
N ARG A 198 0.08 -12.70 -10.32
CA ARG A 198 -0.75 -11.61 -10.86
C ARG A 198 -1.94 -11.28 -9.97
N GLN A 199 -2.63 -12.28 -9.45
CA GLN A 199 -3.75 -12.07 -8.52
C GLN A 199 -3.28 -11.29 -7.28
N LEU A 200 -2.16 -11.69 -6.67
CA LEU A 200 -1.60 -10.96 -5.53
C LEU A 200 -1.13 -9.55 -5.90
N GLN A 201 -0.56 -9.35 -7.08
CA GLN A 201 -0.21 -8.01 -7.57
C GLN A 201 -1.46 -7.13 -7.70
N ASP A 202 -2.56 -7.66 -8.22
CA ASP A 202 -3.82 -6.92 -8.35
C ASP A 202 -4.44 -6.59 -6.99
N LEU A 203 -4.40 -7.53 -6.04
CA LEU A 203 -4.83 -7.29 -4.66
C LEU A 203 -4.02 -6.14 -4.04
N PHE A 204 -2.69 -6.26 -4.00
CA PHE A 204 -1.84 -5.25 -3.37
C PHE A 204 -1.96 -3.90 -4.08
N ASN A 205 -2.07 -3.87 -5.41
CA ASN A 205 -2.32 -2.64 -6.17
C ASN A 205 -3.63 -1.97 -5.77
N SER A 206 -4.71 -2.74 -5.67
CA SER A 206 -6.01 -2.21 -5.27
C SER A 206 -5.98 -1.62 -3.86
N VAL A 207 -5.24 -2.25 -2.93
CA VAL A 207 -5.05 -1.77 -1.56
C VAL A 207 -4.18 -0.51 -1.54
N PHE A 208 -3.04 -0.46 -2.25
CA PHE A 208 -2.15 0.71 -2.24
C PHE A 208 -2.76 1.96 -2.89
N GLN A 209 -3.61 1.76 -3.89
CA GLN A 209 -4.32 2.85 -4.57
C GLN A 209 -5.63 3.24 -3.86
N SER A 210 -5.96 2.57 -2.75
CA SER A 210 -7.11 2.92 -1.94
C SER A 210 -6.89 4.23 -1.18
N PRO A 211 -7.94 5.04 -0.96
CA PRO A 211 -7.87 6.20 -0.07
C PRO A 211 -7.37 5.84 1.32
N GLU A 212 -7.76 4.68 1.84
CA GLU A 212 -7.40 4.17 3.17
C GLU A 212 -5.89 4.02 3.33
N TYR A 213 -5.18 3.56 2.29
CA TYR A 213 -3.72 3.45 2.33
C TYR A 213 -3.01 4.80 2.29
N GLN A 214 -3.68 5.87 1.81
CA GLN A 214 -3.11 7.22 1.77
C GLN A 214 -3.17 7.93 3.12
N LEU A 215 -3.79 7.31 4.13
CA LEU A 215 -4.04 7.88 5.45
C LEU A 215 -3.11 7.27 6.51
N MET A 216 -2.74 8.08 7.49
CA MET A 216 -2.00 7.72 8.70
C MET A 216 -2.87 7.91 9.94
#